data_AF-A0A089Z9M0-F1
#
_entry.id   AF-A0A089Z9M0-F1
#
_cell.length_a   1.000
_cell.length_b   1.000
_cell.length_c   1.000
_cell.angle_alpha   90.00
_cell.angle_beta   90.00
_cell.angle_gamma   90.00
#
_symmetry.space_group_name_H-M   'P 1'
#
loop_
_entity.id
_entity.type
_entity.pdbx_description
1 polymer ?
#
loop_
_entity_poly.entity_id
_entity_poly.type
_entity_poly.pdbx_seq_one_letter_code
_entity_poly.pdbx_strand_id
1 'polypeptide(L)'
;MSTPADETEDLVDVDPYDDGRFPQFRFRQAPKGLATRRQLRAMELSPGCQEPVAQLVWRRGARMALLYRVDLAKPKRIPTLAQERALDRAMAARQTCPACRHRYQHVLPLRTLGSCLECYDGTVDVAVSIGAATPDIVGTTDLYSLQRTAEAAMYAGKHTGRPVLADRAHTAMPSINGRRAGRPGTSLGVAQ
;
A
#
# COMPACT_ATOMS: atom_id res chain seq x y z
N MET A 1 -43.17 12.21 63.58
CA MET A 1 -41.70 12.29 63.68
C MET A 1 -41.16 11.84 62.33
N SER A 2 -40.94 12.80 61.44
CA SER A 2 -40.43 12.56 60.08
C SER A 2 -38.98 12.98 60.03
N THR A 3 -38.09 12.07 59.64
CA THR A 3 -36.66 12.34 59.43
C THR A 3 -36.48 12.94 58.04
N PRO A 4 -35.89 14.14 57.88
CA PRO A 4 -35.40 14.58 56.59
C PRO A 4 -33.96 14.08 56.42
N ALA A 5 -33.72 13.19 55.46
CA ALA A 5 -32.37 12.78 55.08
C ALA A 5 -31.96 13.58 53.83
N ASP A 6 -31.20 14.64 54.10
CA ASP A 6 -29.91 14.94 53.48
C ASP A 6 -29.80 14.80 51.94
N GLU A 7 -30.20 15.86 51.23
CA GLU A 7 -29.77 16.12 49.86
C GLU A 7 -28.34 16.69 49.91
N THR A 8 -27.35 15.81 49.98
CA THR A 8 -25.95 16.18 49.70
C THR A 8 -25.79 16.28 48.18
N GLU A 9 -26.18 17.42 47.63
CA GLU A 9 -25.74 17.81 46.28
C GLU A 9 -24.21 17.77 46.24
N ASP A 10 -23.66 16.94 45.35
CA ASP A 10 -22.25 16.88 45.03
C ASP A 10 -21.76 18.26 44.59
N LEU A 11 -21.24 19.04 45.54
CA LEU A 11 -20.54 20.29 45.30
C LEU A 11 -19.25 19.97 44.53
N VAL A 12 -19.32 20.01 43.21
CA VAL A 12 -18.15 20.01 42.35
C VAL A 12 -17.46 21.35 42.56
N ASP A 13 -16.20 21.34 43.01
CA ASP A 13 -15.35 22.52 43.14
C ASP A 13 -15.04 23.06 41.73
N VAL A 14 -15.95 23.87 41.20
CA VAL A 14 -15.80 24.56 39.93
C VAL A 14 -15.08 25.86 40.23
N ASP A 15 -13.76 25.91 39.97
CA ASP A 15 -12.98 27.15 40.02
C ASP A 15 -13.58 28.14 39.00
N PRO A 16 -14.23 29.24 39.44
CA PRO A 16 -14.87 30.21 38.55
C PRO A 16 -13.87 30.96 37.66
N TYR A 17 -12.57 30.84 37.96
CA TYR A 17 -11.49 31.45 37.19
C TYR A 17 -10.73 30.44 36.31
N ASP A 18 -11.13 29.16 36.29
CA ASP A 18 -10.70 28.22 35.26
C ASP A 18 -11.43 28.55 33.95
N ASP A 19 -10.74 29.25 33.04
CA ASP A 19 -11.24 29.60 31.71
C ASP A 19 -11.28 28.39 30.75
N GLY A 20 -11.09 27.18 31.28
CA GLY A 20 -11.06 25.92 30.55
C GLY A 20 -9.83 25.82 29.63
N ARG A 21 -8.85 26.72 29.78
CA ARG A 21 -7.62 26.71 29.00
C ARG A 21 -6.50 26.05 29.77
N PHE A 22 -6.11 24.89 29.26
CA PHE A 22 -4.92 24.21 29.73
C PHE A 22 -3.66 25.06 29.47
N PRO A 23 -2.66 25.02 30.38
CA PRO A 23 -1.39 25.73 30.24
C PRO A 23 -0.75 25.57 28.86
N GLN A 24 -0.27 26.68 28.29
CA GLN A 24 0.39 26.68 26.99
C GLN A 24 1.90 26.81 27.14
N PHE A 25 2.64 25.86 26.57
CA PHE A 25 4.10 25.87 26.51
C PHE A 25 4.58 26.19 25.10
N ARG A 26 5.67 26.96 24.98
CA ARG A 26 6.37 27.12 23.70
C ARG A 26 7.23 25.89 23.40
N PHE A 27 7.72 25.83 22.17
CA PHE A 27 8.63 24.76 21.75
C PHE A 27 9.81 24.60 22.72
N ARG A 28 10.04 23.36 23.20
CA ARG A 28 11.07 22.97 24.18
C ARG A 28 10.92 23.60 25.58
N GLN A 29 9.78 24.21 25.91
CA GLN A 29 9.50 24.76 27.25
C GLN A 29 8.57 23.88 28.09
N ALA A 30 8.14 22.74 27.58
CA ALA A 30 7.28 21.83 28.32
C ALA A 30 8.03 21.22 29.52
N PRO A 31 7.44 21.21 30.73
CA PRO A 31 7.99 20.54 31.91
C PRO A 31 8.29 19.06 31.67
N LYS A 32 9.25 18.53 32.45
CA LYS A 32 9.50 17.08 32.50
C LYS A 32 8.24 16.36 33.02
N GLY A 33 7.99 15.15 32.53
CA GLY A 33 6.80 14.37 32.87
C GLY A 33 5.59 14.59 31.95
N LEU A 34 5.67 15.57 31.03
CA LEU A 34 4.68 15.77 29.97
C LEU A 34 5.20 15.30 28.61
N ALA A 35 4.36 14.59 27.87
CA ALA A 35 4.68 14.07 26.55
C ALA A 35 3.53 14.29 25.56
N THR A 36 3.87 14.58 24.32
CA THR A 36 2.92 14.55 23.21
C THR A 36 2.50 13.13 22.89
N ARG A 37 1.33 12.97 22.26
CA ARG A 37 0.86 11.66 21.72
C ARG A 37 1.92 10.94 20.87
N ARG A 38 2.72 11.69 20.10
CA ARG A 38 3.82 11.14 19.29
C ARG A 38 4.98 10.64 20.16
N GLN A 39 5.36 11.39 21.19
CA GLN A 39 6.40 10.98 22.14
C GLN A 39 5.96 9.74 22.94
N LEU A 40 4.72 9.70 23.44
CA LEU A 40 4.18 8.51 24.10
C LEU A 40 4.23 7.28 23.19
N ARG A 41 3.82 7.41 21.92
CA ARG A 41 3.89 6.31 20.95
C ARG A 41 5.31 5.80 20.71
N ALA A 42 6.31 6.69 20.74
CA ALA A 42 7.72 6.31 20.63
C ALA A 42 8.24 5.56 21.87
N MET A 43 7.60 5.75 23.02
CA MET A 43 7.86 4.99 24.26
C MET A 43 6.95 3.76 24.40
N GLU A 44 6.25 3.35 23.34
CA GLU A 44 5.26 2.26 23.39
C GLU A 44 4.11 2.48 24.38
N LEU A 45 3.84 3.74 24.70
CA LEU A 45 2.77 4.18 25.59
C LEU A 45 1.61 4.78 24.81
N SER A 46 0.46 4.80 25.46
CA SER A 46 -0.78 5.45 25.02
C SER A 46 -1.29 6.39 26.12
N PRO A 47 -2.06 7.45 25.79
CA PRO A 47 -2.58 8.38 26.79
C PRO A 47 -3.49 7.75 27.86
N GLY A 48 -3.98 6.53 27.67
CA GLY A 48 -4.69 5.80 28.72
C GLY A 48 -6.08 6.32 29.09
N CYS A 49 -6.73 7.07 28.18
CA CYS A 49 -7.98 7.82 28.38
C CYS A 49 -7.88 9.04 29.30
N GLN A 50 -6.67 9.56 29.53
CA GLN A 50 -6.49 10.82 30.24
C GLN A 50 -6.86 12.02 29.34
N GLU A 51 -7.44 13.06 29.93
CA GLU A 51 -7.65 14.35 29.29
C GLU A 51 -6.30 15.08 29.13
N PRO A 52 -6.08 15.89 28.07
CA PRO A 52 -4.88 16.69 27.93
C PRO A 52 -4.68 17.63 29.13
N VAL A 53 -3.45 17.73 29.62
CA VAL A 53 -3.12 18.58 30.78
C VAL A 53 -2.53 19.92 30.35
N ALA A 54 -1.99 19.99 29.15
CA ALA A 54 -1.38 21.20 28.60
C ALA A 54 -1.33 21.15 27.07
N GLN A 55 -1.00 22.28 26.45
CA GLN A 55 -0.75 22.37 25.02
C GLN A 55 0.65 22.90 24.73
N LEU A 56 1.29 22.29 23.74
CA LEU A 56 2.54 22.76 23.17
C LEU A 56 2.22 23.53 21.89
N VAL A 57 2.55 24.82 21.85
CA VAL A 57 2.30 25.69 20.70
C VAL A 57 3.63 26.16 20.11
N TRP A 58 3.75 26.11 18.78
CA TRP A 58 4.94 26.61 18.08
C TRP A 58 4.59 27.17 16.70
N ARG A 59 5.60 27.72 16.00
CA ARG A 59 5.42 28.46 14.74
C ARG A 59 4.33 29.56 14.85
N ARG A 60 4.46 30.41 15.88
CA ARG A 60 3.53 31.53 16.14
C ARG A 60 2.04 31.09 16.22
N GLY A 61 1.77 29.91 16.76
CA GLY A 61 0.39 29.39 16.88
C GLY A 61 -0.05 28.47 15.75
N ALA A 62 0.67 28.41 14.63
CA ALA A 62 0.26 27.60 13.46
C ALA A 62 0.33 26.09 13.69
N ARG A 63 1.03 25.64 14.74
CA ARG A 63 1.08 24.24 15.13
C ARG A 63 0.90 24.09 16.62
N MET A 64 0.13 23.08 16.99
CA MET A 64 -0.17 22.72 18.36
C MET A 64 -0.09 21.21 18.54
N ALA A 65 0.27 20.77 19.75
CA ALA A 65 0.18 19.39 20.18
C ALA A 65 -0.31 19.34 21.63
N LEU A 66 -1.22 18.42 21.92
CA LEU A 66 -1.68 18.15 23.28
C LEU A 66 -0.62 17.40 24.06
N LEU A 67 -0.43 17.79 25.31
CA LEU A 67 0.49 17.21 26.27
C LEU A 67 -0.27 16.38 27.30
N TYR A 68 0.27 15.21 27.58
CA TYR A 68 -0.27 14.20 28.47
C TYR A 68 0.78 13.85 29.53
N ARG A 69 0.34 13.47 30.72
CA ARG A 69 1.24 12.99 31.76
C ARG A 69 1.75 11.60 31.41
N VAL A 70 3.06 11.42 31.53
CA VAL A 70 3.71 10.12 31.29
C VAL A 70 3.36 9.13 32.40
N ASP A 71 3.24 9.57 33.65
CA ASP A 71 2.95 8.69 34.81
C ASP A 71 1.58 7.98 34.69
N LEU A 72 0.61 8.64 34.04
CA LEU A 72 -0.75 8.11 33.83
C LEU A 72 -0.90 7.38 32.50
N ALA A 73 0.17 7.34 31.70
CA ALA A 73 0.14 6.68 30.41
C ALA A 73 0.06 5.16 30.59
N LYS A 74 -0.65 4.50 29.69
CA LYS A 74 -0.86 3.05 29.72
C LYS A 74 -0.08 2.40 28.58
N PRO A 75 0.45 1.18 28.78
CA PRO A 75 1.06 0.42 27.69
C PRO A 75 0.16 0.37 26.47
N LYS A 76 0.75 0.52 25.28
CA LYS A 76 0.01 0.43 24.02
C LYS A 76 -0.60 -0.96 23.89
N ARG A 77 -1.90 -1.04 23.66
CA ARG A 77 -2.60 -2.31 23.44
C ARG A 77 -2.11 -2.96 22.14
N ILE A 78 -1.82 -4.26 22.21
CA ILE A 78 -1.56 -5.12 21.06
C ILE A 78 -2.91 -5.74 20.65
N PRO A 79 -3.30 -5.70 19.37
CA PRO A 79 -4.54 -6.32 18.94
C PRO A 79 -4.51 -7.83 19.18
N THR A 80 -5.67 -8.40 19.51
CA THR A 80 -5.80 -9.86 19.58
C THR A 80 -5.92 -10.45 18.17
N LEU A 81 -5.62 -11.73 17.98
CA LEU A 81 -5.80 -12.42 16.70
C LEU A 81 -7.23 -12.28 16.14
N ALA A 82 -8.24 -12.23 17.00
CA ALA A 82 -9.63 -12.00 16.60
C ALA A 82 -9.84 -10.59 16.03
N GLN A 83 -9.19 -9.59 16.63
CA GLN A 83 -9.23 -8.20 16.14
C GLN A 83 -8.47 -8.04 14.82
N GLU A 84 -7.31 -8.70 14.68
CA GLU A 84 -6.56 -8.71 13.42
C GLU A 84 -7.38 -9.32 12.28
N ARG A 85 -8.06 -10.45 12.53
CA ARG A 85 -8.98 -11.08 11.58
C ARG A 85 -10.15 -10.16 11.22
N ALA A 86 -10.72 -9.45 12.20
CA ALA A 86 -11.80 -8.51 11.95
C ALA A 86 -11.34 -7.34 11.07
N LEU A 87 -10.14 -6.81 11.31
CA LEU A 87 -9.54 -5.77 10.49
C LEU A 87 -9.24 -6.25 9.07
N ASP A 88 -8.69 -7.46 8.92
CA ASP A 88 -8.44 -8.05 7.60
C ASP A 88 -9.73 -8.23 6.80
N ARG A 89 -10.81 -8.73 7.43
CA ARG A 89 -12.14 -8.81 6.79
C ARG A 89 -12.68 -7.45 6.37
N ALA A 90 -12.54 -6.44 7.23
CA ALA A 90 -12.97 -5.08 6.92
C ALA A 90 -12.16 -4.48 5.74
N MET A 91 -10.85 -4.75 5.69
CA MET A 91 -10.01 -4.32 4.57
C MET A 91 -10.34 -5.10 3.29
N ALA A 92 -10.53 -6.41 3.38
CA ALA A 92 -10.94 -7.24 2.25
C ALA A 92 -12.25 -6.74 1.63
N ALA A 93 -13.25 -6.37 2.44
CA ALA A 93 -14.50 -5.79 1.94
C ALA A 93 -14.30 -4.46 1.17
N ARG A 94 -13.31 -3.65 1.56
CA ARG A 94 -12.98 -2.37 0.89
C ARG A 94 -12.04 -2.53 -0.31
N GLN A 95 -11.34 -3.66 -0.38
CA GLN A 95 -10.29 -3.95 -1.37
C GLN A 95 -10.73 -4.93 -2.44
N THR A 96 -11.85 -5.62 -2.24
CA THR A 96 -12.35 -6.63 -3.19
C THR A 96 -13.37 -6.00 -4.12
N CYS A 97 -13.12 -6.08 -5.42
CA CYS A 97 -14.06 -5.58 -6.41
C CYS A 97 -15.30 -6.49 -6.46
N PRO A 98 -16.53 -5.96 -6.35
CA PRO A 98 -17.74 -6.80 -6.41
C PRO A 98 -18.00 -7.39 -7.81
N ALA A 99 -17.44 -6.80 -8.88
CA ALA A 99 -17.61 -7.28 -10.25
C ALA A 99 -16.64 -8.43 -10.59
N CYS A 100 -15.33 -8.21 -10.48
CA CYS A 100 -14.31 -9.22 -10.84
C CYS A 100 -13.84 -10.09 -9.66
N ARG A 101 -14.21 -9.76 -8.42
CA ARG A 101 -13.81 -10.45 -7.18
C ARG A 101 -12.31 -10.48 -6.90
N HIS A 102 -11.52 -9.68 -7.60
CA HIS A 102 -10.09 -9.50 -7.30
C HIS A 102 -9.89 -8.64 -6.05
N ARG A 103 -8.96 -9.03 -5.18
CA ARG A 103 -8.57 -8.28 -3.97
C ARG A 103 -7.31 -7.46 -4.24
N TYR A 104 -7.43 -6.14 -4.19
CA TYR A 104 -6.33 -5.20 -4.42
C TYR A 104 -5.61 -4.85 -3.11
N GLN A 105 -4.38 -4.32 -3.20
CA GLN A 105 -3.61 -3.88 -2.02
C GLN A 105 -3.99 -2.46 -1.54
N HIS A 106 -4.93 -1.80 -2.22
CA HIS A 106 -5.41 -0.46 -1.91
C HIS A 106 -6.94 -0.43 -1.83
N VAL A 107 -7.50 0.55 -1.11
CA VAL A 107 -8.95 0.72 -0.98
C VAL A 107 -9.53 1.14 -2.34
N LEU A 108 -10.51 0.37 -2.80
CA LEU A 108 -11.20 0.66 -4.06
C LEU A 108 -12.19 1.81 -3.87
N PRO A 109 -12.43 2.62 -4.92
CA PRO A 109 -13.43 3.69 -4.92
C PRO A 109 -14.87 3.14 -5.04
N LEU A 110 -15.24 2.15 -4.22
CA LEU A 110 -16.54 1.46 -4.29
C LEU A 110 -17.73 2.39 -4.06
N ARG A 111 -17.56 3.46 -3.28
CA ARG A 111 -18.62 4.44 -3.03
C ARG A 111 -18.97 5.29 -4.26
N THR A 112 -17.98 5.59 -5.11
CA THR A 112 -18.15 6.48 -6.27
C THR A 112 -18.26 5.71 -7.59
N LEU A 113 -17.48 4.64 -7.77
CA LEU A 113 -17.43 3.87 -9.01
C LEU A 113 -18.13 2.50 -8.91
N GLY A 114 -18.45 2.02 -7.69
CA GLY A 114 -19.06 0.70 -7.48
C GLY A 114 -18.16 -0.50 -7.80
N SER A 115 -16.96 -0.30 -8.35
CA SER A 115 -16.04 -1.35 -8.79
C SER A 115 -14.58 -0.87 -8.78
N CYS A 116 -13.65 -1.72 -9.20
CA CYS A 116 -12.27 -1.31 -9.45
C CYS A 116 -12.16 -0.52 -10.77
N LEU A 117 -11.05 0.23 -10.92
CA LEU A 117 -10.81 1.04 -12.12
C LEU A 117 -10.82 0.22 -13.40
N GLU A 118 -10.24 -0.98 -13.39
CA GLU A 118 -10.21 -1.88 -14.56
C GLU A 118 -11.61 -2.33 -15.00
N CYS A 119 -12.54 -2.55 -14.05
CA CYS A 119 -13.93 -2.87 -14.38
C CYS A 119 -14.73 -1.65 -14.81
N TYR A 120 -14.39 -0.47 -14.29
CA TYR A 120 -15.09 0.78 -14.59
C TYR A 120 -14.69 1.35 -15.95
N ASP A 121 -13.38 1.49 -16.20
CA ASP A 121 -12.84 2.02 -17.46
C ASP A 121 -12.86 0.96 -18.58
N GLY A 122 -13.02 -0.32 -18.21
CA GLY A 122 -12.88 -1.45 -19.11
C GLY A 122 -11.42 -1.85 -19.31
N THR A 123 -11.24 -3.05 -19.86
CA THR A 123 -9.92 -3.53 -20.28
C THR A 123 -9.88 -3.60 -21.80
N VAL A 124 -8.71 -3.37 -22.37
CA VAL A 124 -8.47 -3.58 -23.80
C VAL A 124 -7.95 -4.99 -24.01
N ASP A 125 -8.46 -5.66 -25.03
CA ASP A 125 -7.96 -6.97 -25.45
C ASP A 125 -6.55 -6.80 -26.01
N VAL A 126 -5.56 -7.28 -25.26
CA VAL A 126 -4.15 -7.29 -25.69
C VAL A 126 -3.75 -8.72 -26.01
N ALA A 127 -3.21 -8.93 -27.20
CA ALA A 127 -2.60 -10.20 -27.59
C ALA A 127 -1.07 -10.08 -27.61
N VAL A 128 -0.39 -11.15 -27.21
CA VAL A 128 1.07 -11.28 -27.28
C VAL A 128 1.43 -12.56 -28.03
N SER A 129 2.51 -12.51 -28.82
CA SER A 129 3.13 -13.70 -29.39
C SER A 129 4.36 -14.05 -28.57
N ILE A 130 4.42 -15.31 -28.11
CA ILE A 130 5.47 -15.79 -27.21
C ILE A 130 6.22 -16.92 -27.92
N GLY A 131 7.54 -16.83 -27.93
CA GLY A 131 8.44 -17.91 -28.28
C GLY A 131 9.32 -18.26 -27.09
N ALA A 132 9.51 -19.54 -26.85
CA ALA A 132 10.38 -20.04 -25.78
C ALA A 132 11.39 -21.01 -26.36
N ALA A 133 12.58 -21.08 -25.76
CA ALA A 133 13.61 -22.05 -26.10
C ALA A 133 14.14 -22.68 -24.82
N THR A 134 14.33 -23.99 -24.82
CA THR A 134 14.95 -24.72 -23.70
C THR A 134 16.23 -25.42 -24.16
N PRO A 135 17.28 -25.47 -23.32
CA PRO A 135 18.58 -26.03 -23.69
C PRO A 135 18.53 -27.47 -24.19
N ASP A 136 17.67 -28.28 -23.59
CA ASP A 136 17.50 -29.72 -23.87
C ASP A 136 16.88 -29.98 -25.25
N ILE A 137 15.88 -29.19 -25.64
CA ILE A 137 15.17 -29.35 -26.92
C ILE A 137 15.99 -28.76 -28.07
N VAL A 138 16.56 -27.57 -27.85
CA VAL A 138 17.37 -26.89 -28.86
C VAL A 138 18.74 -27.56 -29.03
N GLY A 139 19.26 -28.19 -27.96
CA GLY A 139 20.56 -28.86 -27.97
C GLY A 139 21.73 -27.90 -27.82
N THR A 140 21.54 -26.77 -27.13
CA THR A 140 22.59 -25.79 -26.86
C THR A 140 22.43 -25.18 -25.47
N THR A 141 23.54 -24.90 -24.81
CA THR A 141 23.60 -24.16 -23.54
C THR A 141 24.05 -22.71 -23.73
N ASP A 142 24.41 -22.32 -24.96
CA ASP A 142 24.76 -20.95 -25.27
C ASP A 142 23.52 -20.05 -25.19
N LEU A 143 23.57 -19.07 -24.27
CA LEU A 143 22.47 -18.16 -24.01
C LEU A 143 22.09 -17.34 -25.24
N TYR A 144 23.09 -16.91 -26.03
CA TYR A 144 22.84 -16.11 -27.23
C TYR A 144 22.05 -16.92 -28.26
N SER A 145 22.47 -18.15 -28.50
CA SER A 145 21.77 -19.11 -29.37
C SER A 145 20.35 -19.39 -28.87
N LEU A 146 20.16 -19.59 -27.56
CA LEU A 146 18.82 -19.81 -26.98
C LEU A 146 17.89 -18.62 -27.15
N GLN A 147 18.36 -17.40 -26.90
CA GLN A 147 17.57 -16.18 -27.09
C GLN A 147 17.18 -15.98 -28.56
N ARG A 148 18.13 -16.23 -29.48
CA ARG A 148 17.90 -16.17 -30.94
C ARG A 148 16.85 -17.19 -31.38
N THR A 149 16.96 -18.41 -30.87
CA THR A 149 16.04 -19.51 -31.19
C THR A 149 14.64 -19.27 -30.58
N ALA A 150 14.54 -18.68 -29.39
CA ALA A 150 13.27 -18.23 -28.82
C ALA A 150 12.63 -17.10 -29.65
N GLU A 151 13.43 -16.12 -30.11
CA GLU A 151 12.95 -15.06 -30.99
C GLU A 151 12.45 -15.60 -32.34
N ALA A 152 13.15 -16.59 -32.90
CA ALA A 152 12.74 -17.29 -34.12
C ALA A 152 11.38 -17.98 -33.94
N ALA A 153 11.19 -18.72 -32.85
CA ALA A 153 9.93 -19.37 -32.51
C ALA A 153 8.80 -18.36 -32.28
N MET A 154 9.08 -17.25 -31.59
CA MET A 154 8.12 -16.15 -31.37
C MET A 154 7.62 -15.59 -32.69
N TYR A 155 8.54 -15.40 -33.64
CA TYR A 155 8.21 -14.89 -34.96
C TYR A 155 7.42 -15.90 -35.80
N ALA A 156 7.77 -17.18 -35.74
CA ALA A 156 6.99 -18.25 -36.39
C ALA A 156 5.54 -18.31 -35.86
N GLY A 157 5.35 -18.05 -34.56
CA GLY A 157 4.05 -17.98 -33.90
C GLY A 157 3.34 -16.63 -33.99
N LYS A 158 3.90 -15.64 -34.70
CA LYS A 158 3.41 -14.27 -34.68
C LYS A 158 1.95 -14.21 -35.17
N HIS A 159 1.10 -13.54 -34.41
CA HIS A 159 -0.34 -13.38 -34.68
C HIS A 159 -1.14 -14.69 -34.76
N THR A 160 -0.56 -15.83 -34.38
CA THR A 160 -1.29 -17.11 -34.35
C THR A 160 -2.13 -17.29 -33.09
N GLY A 161 -1.90 -16.48 -32.06
CA GLY A 161 -2.53 -16.61 -30.75
C GLY A 161 -2.02 -17.79 -29.91
N ARG A 162 -0.98 -18.51 -30.37
CA ARG A 162 -0.41 -19.67 -29.68
C ARG A 162 1.05 -19.42 -29.31
N PRO A 163 1.49 -19.81 -28.11
CA PRO A 163 2.91 -19.82 -27.78
C PRO A 163 3.62 -20.91 -28.59
N VAL A 164 4.83 -20.63 -29.06
CA VAL A 164 5.66 -21.58 -29.84
C VAL A 164 6.89 -21.96 -29.02
N LEU A 165 7.06 -23.25 -28.80
CA LEU A 165 8.30 -23.81 -28.24
C LEU A 165 9.27 -24.09 -29.38
N ALA A 166 10.48 -23.55 -29.27
CA ALA A 166 11.50 -23.68 -30.29
C ALA A 166 12.06 -25.11 -30.33
N ASP A 167 12.21 -25.62 -31.54
CA ASP A 167 12.92 -26.86 -31.84
C ASP A 167 14.27 -26.57 -32.53
N ARG A 168 14.99 -27.63 -32.94
CA ARG A 168 16.27 -27.49 -33.64
C ARG A 168 16.15 -26.76 -34.98
N ALA A 169 15.01 -26.77 -35.67
CA ALA A 169 14.85 -26.07 -36.94
C ALA A 169 14.98 -24.54 -36.77
N HIS A 170 14.58 -24.02 -35.61
CA HIS A 170 14.68 -22.59 -35.27
C HIS A 170 16.12 -22.12 -35.01
N THR A 171 17.10 -23.03 -34.90
CA THR A 171 18.53 -22.68 -34.78
C THR A 171 19.13 -22.21 -36.10
N ALA A 172 18.58 -22.67 -37.24
CA ALA A 172 19.10 -22.37 -38.57
C ALA A 172 18.69 -20.99 -39.09
N MET A 173 18.02 -20.17 -38.28
CA MET A 173 17.43 -18.92 -38.76
C MET A 173 18.51 -17.87 -39.07
N PRO A 174 18.60 -17.39 -40.33
CA PRO A 174 19.68 -16.51 -40.74
C PRO A 174 19.60 -15.12 -40.09
N SER A 175 20.77 -14.52 -39.87
CA SER A 175 20.90 -13.13 -39.41
C SER A 175 21.75 -12.30 -40.35
N ILE A 176 21.39 -11.03 -40.48
CA ILE A 176 22.09 -10.01 -41.24
C ILE A 176 22.57 -8.95 -40.23
N ASN A 177 23.89 -8.72 -40.16
CA ASN A 177 24.52 -7.77 -39.23
C ASN A 177 24.07 -7.94 -37.76
N GLY A 178 23.98 -9.19 -37.31
CA GLY A 178 23.56 -9.54 -35.94
C GLY A 178 22.04 -9.43 -35.68
N ARG A 179 21.24 -8.99 -36.65
CA ARG A 179 19.76 -8.93 -36.58
C ARG A 179 19.13 -10.07 -37.36
N ARG A 180 18.00 -10.60 -36.90
CA ARG A 180 17.25 -11.65 -37.63
C ARG A 180 16.85 -11.19 -39.04
N ALA A 181 17.04 -12.05 -40.05
CA ALA A 181 16.56 -11.79 -41.40
C ALA A 181 15.03 -11.66 -41.44
N GLY A 182 14.51 -10.74 -42.26
CA GLY A 182 13.06 -10.46 -42.39
C GLY A 182 12.49 -9.41 -41.41
N ARG A 183 13.33 -8.77 -40.58
CA ARG A 183 12.96 -7.57 -39.80
C ARG A 183 13.00 -6.35 -40.73
N PRO A 184 12.17 -5.31 -40.51
CA PRO A 184 12.37 -4.04 -41.19
C PRO A 184 13.83 -3.56 -41.07
N GLY A 185 14.47 -3.27 -42.21
CA GLY A 185 15.90 -2.93 -42.30
C GLY A 185 16.88 -4.11 -42.39
N THR A 186 16.40 -5.36 -42.48
CA THR A 186 17.21 -6.54 -42.85
C THR A 186 16.85 -7.10 -44.22
N SER A 187 16.06 -6.38 -45.03
CA SER A 187 16.00 -6.63 -46.46
C SER A 187 17.35 -6.27 -47.07
N LEU A 188 18.05 -7.27 -47.61
CA LEU A 188 19.13 -7.00 -48.56
C LEU A 188 18.47 -6.27 -49.73
N GLY A 189 18.67 -4.95 -49.83
CA GLY A 189 18.20 -4.21 -50.98
C GLY A 189 18.80 -4.85 -52.22
N VAL A 190 17.95 -5.50 -53.02
CA VAL A 190 18.26 -5.70 -54.43
C VAL A 190 18.18 -4.30 -55.02
N ALA A 191 19.35 -3.70 -55.26
CA ALA A 191 19.43 -2.58 -56.18
C ALA A 191 18.98 -3.10 -57.56
N GLN A 192 17.84 -2.61 -58.03
CA GLN A 192 17.52 -2.53 -59.46
C GLN A 192 17.48 -1.05 -59.82
#